data_AF-A0A930WB55-F1
#
_entry.id   AF-A0A930WB55-F1
#
_cell.length_a   1.000
_cell.length_b   1.000
_cell.length_c   1.000
_cell.angle_alpha   90.00
_cell.angle_beta   90.00
_cell.angle_gamma   90.00
#
_symmetry.space_group_name_H-M   'P 1'
#
loop_
_entity.id
_entity.type
_entity.pdbx_description
1 polymer ?
#
loop_
_entity_poly.entity_id
_entity_poly.type
_entity_poly.pdbx_seq_one_letter_code
_entity_poly.pdbx_strand_id
1 'polypeptide(L)'
;MKRSVMFLLSIALFVLLLGIGGSVSAEDETLTWEYWQENTVDTNVKPMKTPPSFSPSEGAWVPFDPREGISAPVGTRNAWLRVHIDRESELIKRLFIYDFPYVGGLTAIVIFMMVIGVYFVVDAARRSIYLRLSFLLMVFFVWIFSSSNVIFMWMDWPVLWWRTELVSSYLLPVAGTMLLIDVVNRQYRTWLTRLNNIFVVLLVVGIIIEMMGQFGLYMMQFPYVPGLAVWGSYVAYALWKSSKAGNKHAASLLISLLIIVPLGIIDALAFQYRLYEGQTFFTPFSIYTIGFFIIQLILDRAEAERQLLEHASTLEEEVVEVRKRMEIDPLTGIYNRNRFPSAMRD
;
A
#
# COMPACT_ATOMS: atom_id res chain seq x y z
N MET A 1 5.53 21.88 6.79
CA MET A 1 6.12 20.61 6.29
C MET A 1 7.56 20.54 6.78
N LYS A 2 7.96 19.54 7.58
CA LYS A 2 9.32 19.49 8.17
C LYS A 2 10.36 19.21 7.08
N ARG A 3 11.54 19.82 7.18
CA ARG A 3 12.69 19.69 6.26
C ARG A 3 13.05 18.22 5.94
N SER A 4 12.82 17.30 6.89
CA SER A 4 13.01 15.85 6.69
C SER A 4 12.02 15.21 5.69
N VAL A 5 10.79 15.71 5.59
CA VAL A 5 9.79 15.20 4.62
C VAL A 5 10.19 15.61 3.20
N MET A 6 10.63 16.85 3.00
CA MET A 6 11.16 17.31 1.70
C MET A 6 12.43 16.55 1.30
N PHE A 7 13.30 16.24 2.26
CA PHE A 7 14.51 15.47 1.99
C PHE A 7 14.22 14.04 1.53
N LEU A 8 13.30 13.33 2.20
CA LEU A 8 12.88 11.98 1.80
C LEU A 8 12.15 11.98 0.44
N LEU A 9 11.30 12.98 0.20
CA LEU A 9 10.60 13.12 -1.08
C LEU A 9 11.57 13.41 -2.23
N SER A 10 12.58 14.25 -2.00
CA SER A 10 13.62 14.55 -2.98
C SER A 10 14.52 13.34 -3.27
N ILE A 11 14.78 12.48 -2.28
CA ILE A 11 15.52 11.23 -2.48
C ILE A 11 14.69 10.24 -3.32
N ALA A 12 13.41 10.08 -3.01
CA ALA A 12 12.52 9.21 -3.79
C ALA A 12 12.39 9.68 -5.25
N LEU A 13 12.29 10.99 -5.48
CA LEU A 13 12.25 11.59 -6.82
C LEU A 13 13.58 11.46 -7.59
N PHE A 14 14.71 11.54 -6.88
CA PHE A 14 16.04 11.36 -7.46
C PHE A 14 16.28 9.89 -7.87
N VAL A 15 15.79 8.92 -7.09
CA VAL A 15 15.86 7.49 -7.44
C VAL A 15 14.95 7.17 -8.64
N LEU A 16 13.78 7.81 -8.75
CA LEU A 16 12.91 7.74 -9.94
C LEU A 16 13.61 8.23 -11.21
N LEU A 17 14.40 9.31 -11.12
CA LEU A 17 15.18 9.84 -12.24
C LEU A 17 16.36 8.95 -12.65
N LEU A 18 16.94 8.19 -11.71
CA LEU A 18 18.04 7.26 -12.00
C LEU A 18 17.57 5.93 -12.64
N GLY A 19 16.27 5.63 -12.59
CA GLY A 19 15.68 4.46 -13.28
C GLY A 19 15.67 4.55 -14.81
N ILE A 20 16.04 5.72 -15.37
CA ILE A 20 15.93 6.02 -16.81
C ILE A 20 16.92 5.22 -17.70
N GLY A 21 17.93 4.56 -17.13
CA GLY A 21 19.05 3.99 -17.89
C GLY A 21 19.13 2.47 -18.04
N GLY A 22 18.17 1.69 -17.53
CA GLY A 22 18.28 0.22 -17.51
C GLY A 22 17.24 -0.47 -18.38
N SER A 23 17.67 -1.02 -19.51
CA SER A 23 16.90 -1.99 -20.31
C SER A 23 17.35 -3.41 -19.97
N VAL A 24 16.44 -4.25 -19.50
CA VAL A 24 16.66 -5.71 -19.39
C VAL A 24 15.37 -6.45 -19.72
N SER A 25 15.57 -7.49 -20.53
CA SER A 25 14.60 -8.41 -21.13
C SER A 25 13.95 -9.33 -20.09
N ALA A 26 12.66 -9.60 -20.25
CA ALA A 26 11.92 -10.61 -19.50
C ALA A 26 12.35 -12.01 -19.95
N GLU A 27 12.86 -12.82 -19.02
CA GLU A 27 13.21 -14.22 -19.24
C GLU A 27 12.70 -14.98 -18.00
N ASP A 28 11.47 -15.52 -18.10
CA ASP A 28 10.92 -16.64 -17.29
C ASP A 28 9.41 -16.74 -17.58
N GLU A 29 9.04 -17.21 -18.78
CA GLU A 29 7.69 -17.72 -19.06
C GLU A 29 7.76 -19.26 -19.12
N THR A 30 6.88 -19.93 -18.37
CA THR A 30 6.75 -21.39 -18.35
C THR A 30 6.08 -21.87 -19.62
N LEU A 31 6.83 -21.82 -20.72
CA LEU A 31 6.48 -22.41 -21.99
C LEU A 31 6.30 -23.93 -21.79
N THR A 32 5.22 -24.51 -22.30
CA THR A 32 5.08 -25.97 -22.33
C THR A 32 5.70 -26.49 -23.62
N TRP A 33 6.70 -27.35 -23.45
CA TRP A 33 7.50 -27.89 -24.54
C TRP A 33 7.07 -29.32 -24.81
N GLU A 34 6.75 -29.61 -26.06
CA GLU A 34 6.46 -30.96 -26.53
C GLU A 34 7.42 -31.30 -27.67
N TYR A 35 7.85 -32.56 -27.73
CA TYR A 35 8.56 -33.08 -28.89
C TYR A 35 7.72 -34.16 -29.58
N TRP A 36 7.88 -34.28 -30.90
CA TRP A 36 7.23 -35.33 -31.66
C TRP A 36 8.02 -36.64 -31.54
N GLN A 37 7.33 -37.71 -31.09
CA GLN A 37 7.87 -39.06 -31.05
C GLN A 37 7.17 -39.92 -32.11
N GLU A 38 7.93 -40.39 -33.10
CA GLU A 38 7.45 -41.30 -34.15
C GLU A 38 7.27 -42.73 -33.59
N ASN A 39 6.22 -43.42 -34.03
CA ASN A 39 5.94 -44.81 -33.63
C ASN A 39 6.94 -45.82 -34.24
N THR A 40 7.55 -45.47 -35.37
CA THR A 40 8.56 -46.27 -36.07
C THR A 40 9.77 -45.41 -36.40
N VAL A 41 10.96 -45.84 -35.98
CA VAL A 41 12.21 -45.10 -36.23
C VAL A 41 12.60 -45.25 -37.70
N ASP A 42 12.29 -44.25 -38.53
CA ASP A 42 12.79 -44.20 -39.91
C ASP A 42 14.21 -43.61 -39.91
N THR A 43 15.19 -44.40 -40.32
CA THR A 43 16.60 -44.01 -40.35
C THR A 43 17.00 -43.29 -41.64
N ASN A 44 16.09 -43.21 -42.63
CA ASN A 44 16.34 -42.62 -43.95
C ASN A 44 15.77 -41.20 -44.15
N VAL A 45 15.45 -40.49 -43.06
CA VAL A 45 14.85 -39.16 -43.14
C VAL A 45 15.89 -38.10 -43.55
N LYS A 46 15.69 -37.51 -44.74
CA LYS A 46 16.44 -36.33 -45.20
C LYS A 46 15.97 -35.09 -44.43
N PRO A 47 16.85 -34.12 -44.12
CA PRO A 47 16.45 -32.88 -43.47
C PRO A 47 15.40 -32.16 -44.33
N MET A 48 14.18 -32.04 -43.79
CA MET A 48 13.07 -31.36 -44.45
C MET A 48 13.09 -29.87 -44.10
N LYS A 49 12.87 -29.01 -45.10
CA LYS A 49 12.79 -27.55 -44.90
C LYS A 49 11.45 -27.09 -44.32
N THR A 50 10.44 -27.95 -44.34
CA THR A 50 9.07 -27.65 -43.91
C THR A 50 8.58 -28.72 -42.94
N PRO A 51 7.77 -28.34 -41.93
CA PRO A 51 7.18 -29.31 -41.01
C PRO A 51 6.31 -30.32 -41.77
N PRO A 52 6.43 -31.63 -41.49
CA PRO A 52 5.54 -32.64 -42.04
C PRO A 52 4.12 -32.51 -41.46
N SER A 53 3.13 -33.04 -42.16
CA SER A 53 1.77 -33.18 -41.63
C SER A 53 1.76 -34.25 -40.56
N PHE A 54 1.79 -33.86 -39.28
CA PHE A 54 1.77 -34.79 -38.15
C PHE A 54 0.41 -35.52 -38.04
N SER A 55 0.35 -36.78 -38.46
CA SER A 55 -0.83 -37.62 -38.31
C SER A 55 -0.79 -38.39 -36.97
N PRO A 56 -1.92 -38.51 -36.23
CA PRO A 56 -2.00 -39.34 -35.02
C PRO A 56 -1.68 -40.83 -35.24
N SER A 57 -1.67 -41.30 -36.48
CA SER A 57 -1.27 -42.68 -36.84
C SER A 57 0.26 -42.88 -36.88
N GLU A 58 1.04 -41.81 -37.01
CA GLU A 58 2.49 -41.84 -37.27
C GLU A 58 3.34 -41.60 -36.01
N GLY A 59 2.76 -40.99 -34.97
CA GLY A 59 3.46 -40.67 -33.73
C GLY A 59 2.58 -39.93 -32.72
N ALA A 60 3.18 -39.50 -31.62
CA ALA A 60 2.53 -38.73 -30.57
C ALA A 60 3.40 -37.56 -30.11
N TRP A 61 2.75 -36.49 -29.64
CA TRP A 61 3.42 -35.39 -28.95
C TRP A 61 3.65 -35.77 -27.49
N VAL A 62 4.88 -35.67 -27.03
CA VAL A 62 5.28 -36.00 -25.66
C VAL A 62 5.81 -34.74 -24.98
N PRO A 63 5.27 -34.35 -23.81
CA PRO A 63 5.79 -33.21 -23.07
C PRO A 63 7.20 -33.52 -22.53
N PHE A 64 8.08 -32.53 -22.55
CA PHE A 64 9.42 -32.64 -21.98
C PHE A 64 9.82 -31.34 -21.27
N ASP A 65 10.70 -31.45 -20.27
CA ASP A 65 11.33 -30.28 -19.64
C ASP A 65 12.63 -29.94 -20.39
N PRO A 66 12.81 -28.71 -20.92
CA PRO A 66 14.05 -28.28 -21.57
C PRO A 66 15.30 -28.44 -20.71
N ARG A 67 15.15 -28.41 -19.37
CA ARG A 67 16.26 -28.55 -18.42
C ARG A 67 16.72 -29.99 -18.25
N GLU A 68 15.81 -30.94 -18.39
CA GLU A 68 16.10 -32.38 -18.29
C GLU A 68 16.47 -32.99 -19.65
N GLY A 69 16.18 -32.27 -20.74
CA GLY A 69 16.46 -32.72 -22.10
C GLY A 69 15.44 -33.73 -22.63
N ILE A 70 15.65 -34.19 -23.86
CA ILE A 70 14.72 -35.09 -24.55
C ILE A 70 15.23 -36.52 -24.46
N SER A 71 14.42 -37.44 -23.92
CA SER A 71 14.70 -38.89 -23.96
C SER A 71 14.33 -39.48 -25.32
N ALA A 72 15.06 -39.10 -26.36
CA ALA A 72 14.82 -39.61 -27.71
C ALA A 72 15.31 -41.07 -27.87
N PRO A 73 14.57 -41.94 -28.60
CA PRO A 73 15.02 -43.29 -28.92
C PRO A 73 16.38 -43.30 -29.64
N VAL A 74 17.18 -44.33 -29.40
CA VAL A 74 18.51 -44.49 -30.02
C VAL A 74 18.37 -44.58 -31.54
N GLY A 75 18.95 -43.61 -32.26
CA GLY A 75 18.92 -43.54 -33.73
C GLY A 75 18.14 -42.35 -34.31
N THR A 76 17.42 -41.59 -33.48
CA THR A 76 16.69 -40.37 -33.90
C THR A 76 17.68 -39.27 -34.30
N ARG A 77 17.61 -38.81 -35.55
CA ARG A 77 18.49 -37.74 -36.08
C ARG A 77 17.87 -36.34 -36.04
N ASN A 78 16.55 -36.23 -36.10
CA ASN A 78 15.82 -34.96 -36.11
C ASN A 78 14.68 -35.04 -35.08
N ALA A 79 14.46 -33.97 -34.31
CA ALA A 79 13.33 -33.86 -33.39
C ALA A 79 12.52 -32.59 -33.72
N TRP A 80 11.20 -32.72 -33.80
CA TRP A 80 10.31 -31.57 -33.96
C TRP A 80 9.86 -31.10 -32.59
N LEU A 81 10.01 -29.79 -32.33
CA LEU A 81 9.63 -29.15 -31.09
C LEU A 81 8.39 -28.29 -31.31
N ARG A 82 7.40 -28.45 -30.44
CA ARG A 82 6.24 -27.57 -30.37
C ARG A 82 6.28 -26.84 -29.03
N VAL A 83 6.18 -25.53 -29.10
CA VAL A 83 6.07 -24.66 -27.94
C VAL A 83 4.66 -24.13 -27.90
N HIS A 84 3.90 -24.50 -26.87
CA HIS A 84 2.59 -23.89 -26.65
C HIS A 84 2.79 -22.62 -25.83
N ILE A 85 2.50 -21.49 -26.47
CA ILE A 85 2.25 -20.24 -25.79
C ILE A 85 0.78 -20.29 -25.36
N ASP A 86 0.52 -20.13 -24.06
CA ASP A 86 -0.85 -20.13 -23.53
C ASP A 86 -1.74 -19.19 -24.35
N ARG A 87 -3.01 -19.57 -24.51
CA ARG A 87 -3.98 -18.76 -25.27
C ARG A 87 -4.02 -17.36 -24.66
N GLU A 88 -3.88 -16.31 -25.45
CA GLU A 88 -3.83 -14.91 -24.97
C GLU A 88 -4.97 -14.58 -23.99
N SER A 89 -6.15 -15.17 -24.19
CA SER A 89 -7.31 -15.00 -23.32
C SER A 89 -7.18 -15.64 -21.93
N GLU A 90 -6.37 -16.69 -21.76
CA GLU A 90 -6.10 -17.30 -20.45
C GLU A 90 -5.01 -16.54 -19.69
N LEU A 91 -3.99 -16.03 -20.39
CA LEU A 91 -2.97 -15.13 -19.83
C LEU A 91 -3.59 -13.86 -19.27
N ILE A 92 -4.47 -13.21 -20.05
CA ILE A 92 -5.19 -12.00 -19.62
C ILE A 92 -6.08 -12.31 -18.40
N LYS A 93 -6.78 -13.45 -18.38
CA LYS A 93 -7.61 -13.85 -17.23
C LYS A 93 -6.78 -14.05 -15.97
N ARG A 94 -5.65 -14.76 -16.05
CA ARG A 94 -4.76 -14.97 -14.90
C ARG A 94 -4.21 -13.65 -14.38
N LEU A 95 -3.79 -12.76 -15.28
CA LEU A 95 -3.32 -11.42 -14.93
C LEU A 95 -4.38 -10.63 -14.13
N PHE A 96 -5.62 -10.59 -14.60
CA PHE A 96 -6.70 -9.88 -13.90
C PHE A 96 -7.05 -10.50 -12.54
N ILE A 97 -6.96 -11.83 -12.41
CA ILE A 97 -7.21 -12.51 -11.13
C ILE A 97 -6.13 -12.15 -10.11
N TYR A 98 -4.86 -12.13 -10.53
CA TYR A 98 -3.75 -11.75 -9.66
C TYR A 98 -3.78 -10.27 -9.29
N ASP A 99 -4.29 -9.41 -10.18
CA ASP A 99 -4.34 -7.97 -9.93
C ASP A 99 -5.60 -7.49 -9.20
N PHE A 100 -6.58 -8.37 -8.98
CA PHE A 100 -7.82 -8.05 -8.28
C PHE A 100 -7.60 -7.41 -6.89
N PRO A 101 -6.67 -7.90 -6.03
CA PRO A 101 -6.37 -7.25 -4.76
C PRO A 101 -5.86 -5.81 -4.91
N TYR A 102 -5.04 -5.52 -5.92
CA TYR A 102 -4.52 -4.16 -6.13
C TYR A 102 -5.62 -3.20 -6.54
N VAL A 103 -6.53 -3.61 -7.45
CA VAL A 103 -7.66 -2.77 -7.88
C VAL A 103 -8.58 -2.44 -6.69
N GLY A 104 -8.90 -3.44 -5.88
CA GLY A 104 -9.67 -3.23 -4.63
C GLY A 104 -8.95 -2.27 -3.68
N GLY A 105 -7.66 -2.47 -3.46
CA GLY A 105 -6.85 -1.60 -2.61
C GLY A 105 -6.78 -0.14 -3.11
N LEU A 106 -6.54 0.07 -4.41
CA LEU A 106 -6.47 1.41 -5.02
C LEU A 106 -7.79 2.17 -4.86
N THR A 107 -8.92 1.50 -5.15
CA THR A 107 -10.25 2.14 -5.01
C THR A 107 -10.53 2.55 -3.56
N ALA A 108 -10.19 1.70 -2.59
CA ALA A 108 -10.31 2.03 -1.17
C ALA A 108 -9.46 3.24 -0.77
N ILE A 109 -8.20 3.29 -1.24
CA ILE A 109 -7.29 4.42 -0.97
C ILE A 109 -7.84 5.72 -1.54
N VAL A 110 -8.36 5.71 -2.77
CA VAL A 110 -8.93 6.92 -3.39
C VAL A 110 -10.12 7.43 -2.58
N ILE A 111 -11.02 6.54 -2.15
CA ILE A 111 -12.16 6.89 -1.30
C ILE A 111 -11.68 7.47 0.04
N PHE A 112 -10.72 6.82 0.71
CA PHE A 112 -10.17 7.30 1.97
C PHE A 112 -9.47 8.66 1.82
N MET A 113 -8.70 8.87 0.75
CA MET A 113 -8.08 10.16 0.45
C MET A 113 -9.13 11.26 0.22
N MET A 114 -10.22 10.97 -0.51
CA MET A 114 -11.31 11.91 -0.71
C MET A 114 -11.96 12.31 0.61
N VAL A 115 -12.31 11.33 1.46
CA VAL A 115 -12.90 11.57 2.79
C VAL A 115 -11.97 12.43 3.64
N ILE A 116 -10.70 12.06 3.76
CA ILE A 116 -9.71 12.81 4.54
C ILE A 116 -9.52 14.23 3.99
N GLY A 117 -9.55 14.40 2.66
CA GLY A 117 -9.45 15.69 2.00
C GLY A 117 -10.54 16.67 2.44
N VAL A 118 -11.78 16.20 2.59
CA VAL A 118 -12.89 17.02 3.12
C VAL A 118 -12.62 17.43 4.57
N TYR A 119 -12.24 16.48 5.43
CA TYR A 119 -11.98 16.77 6.86
C TYR A 119 -10.76 17.67 7.09
N PHE A 120 -9.75 17.60 6.21
CA PHE A 120 -8.57 18.45 6.29
C PHE A 120 -8.89 19.95 6.19
N VAL A 121 -9.87 20.31 5.35
CA VAL A 121 -10.29 21.70 5.15
C VAL A 121 -11.01 22.22 6.40
N VAL A 122 -11.86 21.40 7.01
CA VAL A 122 -12.77 21.78 8.10
C VAL A 122 -12.08 21.83 9.46
N ASP A 123 -11.25 20.84 9.81
CA ASP A 123 -10.70 20.69 11.17
C ASP A 123 -9.23 21.09 11.27
N ALA A 124 -8.98 22.35 11.62
CA ALA A 124 -7.63 22.91 11.77
C ALA A 124 -6.82 22.28 12.92
N ALA A 125 -7.47 21.81 13.99
CA ALA A 125 -6.80 21.33 15.20
C ALA A 125 -6.08 19.99 14.99
N ARG A 126 -6.65 19.12 14.13
CA ARG A 126 -6.11 17.79 13.84
C ARG A 126 -5.45 17.65 12.47
N ARG A 127 -5.14 18.77 11.79
CA ARG A 127 -4.49 18.79 10.47
C ARG A 127 -3.22 17.94 10.38
N SER A 128 -2.43 17.84 11.44
CA SER A 128 -1.22 17.03 11.41
C SER A 128 -1.52 15.53 11.25
N ILE A 129 -2.59 15.02 11.87
CA ILE A 129 -3.01 13.62 11.76
C ILE A 129 -3.52 13.36 10.34
N TYR A 130 -4.38 14.22 9.80
CA TYR A 130 -4.90 14.08 8.44
C TYR A 130 -3.78 14.12 7.39
N LEU A 131 -2.85 15.08 7.49
CA LEU A 131 -1.72 15.15 6.55
C LEU A 131 -0.81 13.92 6.60
N ARG A 132 -0.54 13.39 7.81
CA ARG A 132 0.31 12.19 7.96
C ARG A 132 -0.40 10.93 7.52
N LEU A 133 -1.72 10.85 7.73
CA LEU A 133 -2.54 9.77 7.22
C LEU A 133 -2.60 9.81 5.69
N SER A 134 -2.84 10.98 5.08
CA SER A 134 -2.78 11.17 3.63
C SER A 134 -1.42 10.80 3.06
N PHE A 135 -0.33 11.17 3.74
CA PHE A 135 1.01 10.78 3.33
C PHE A 135 1.20 9.26 3.38
N LEU A 136 0.75 8.59 4.45
CA LEU A 136 0.77 7.12 4.54
C LEU A 136 -0.01 6.48 3.39
N LEU A 137 -1.24 6.95 3.13
CA LEU A 137 -2.08 6.44 2.05
C LEU A 137 -1.46 6.69 0.67
N MET A 138 -0.79 7.82 0.46
CA MET A 138 -0.08 8.12 -0.77
C MET A 138 1.10 7.16 -0.98
N VAL A 139 1.89 6.87 0.05
CA VAL A 139 2.99 5.89 -0.05
C VAL A 139 2.43 4.49 -0.34
N PHE A 140 1.33 4.11 0.31
CA PHE A 140 0.64 2.85 0.04
C PHE A 140 0.07 2.78 -1.38
N PHE A 141 -0.48 3.89 -1.89
CA PHE A 141 -0.95 4.00 -3.27
C PHE A 141 0.19 3.77 -4.26
N VAL A 142 1.32 4.45 -4.08
CA VAL A 142 2.50 4.29 -4.94
C VAL A 142 3.00 2.85 -4.88
N TRP A 143 3.01 2.24 -3.69
CA TRP A 143 3.40 0.84 -3.53
C TRP A 143 2.45 -0.11 -4.28
N ILE A 144 1.14 -0.04 -4.05
CA ILE A 144 0.14 -0.88 -4.74
C ILE A 144 0.23 -0.69 -6.25
N PHE A 145 0.29 0.57 -6.69
CA PHE A 145 0.30 0.91 -8.11
C PHE A 145 1.57 0.39 -8.80
N SER A 146 2.71 0.48 -8.12
CA SER A 146 3.98 -0.01 -8.63
C SER A 146 4.10 -1.53 -8.64
N SER A 147 3.36 -2.20 -7.75
CA SER A 147 3.36 -3.66 -7.59
C SER A 147 2.35 -4.37 -8.51
N SER A 148 1.43 -3.64 -9.15
CA SER A 148 0.38 -4.19 -10.01
C SER A 148 0.96 -4.56 -11.38
N ASN A 149 0.68 -5.78 -11.86
CA ASN A 149 1.16 -6.24 -13.16
C ASN A 149 0.44 -5.58 -14.34
N VAL A 150 -0.77 -5.06 -14.11
CA VAL A 150 -1.54 -4.29 -15.11
C VAL A 150 -0.72 -3.10 -15.62
N ILE A 151 0.18 -2.53 -14.81
CA ILE A 151 0.98 -1.38 -15.23
C ILE A 151 1.87 -1.69 -16.44
N PHE A 152 2.33 -2.94 -16.60
CA PHE A 152 3.15 -3.35 -17.74
C PHE A 152 2.39 -3.27 -19.06
N MET A 153 1.05 -3.35 -19.05
CA MET A 153 0.23 -3.14 -20.25
C MET A 153 0.25 -1.69 -20.73
N TRP A 154 0.44 -0.73 -19.82
CA TRP A 154 0.40 0.71 -20.13
C TRP A 154 1.79 1.31 -20.30
N MET A 155 2.74 0.88 -19.47
CA MET A 155 4.11 1.36 -19.46
C MET A 155 5.08 0.22 -19.11
N ASP A 156 5.66 -0.37 -20.15
CA ASP A 156 6.62 -1.46 -20.03
C ASP A 156 8.00 -0.93 -19.61
N TRP A 157 8.14 -0.68 -18.31
CA TRP A 157 9.43 -0.33 -17.69
C TRP A 157 9.68 -1.09 -16.38
N PRO A 158 9.98 -2.40 -16.45
CA PRO A 158 10.07 -3.26 -15.27
C PRO A 158 11.04 -2.78 -14.20
N VAL A 159 12.19 -2.24 -14.62
CA VAL A 159 13.23 -1.74 -13.70
C VAL A 159 12.75 -0.54 -12.88
N LEU A 160 12.00 0.38 -13.49
CA LEU A 160 11.48 1.56 -12.81
C LEU A 160 10.43 1.17 -11.77
N TRP A 161 9.53 0.26 -12.12
CA TRP A 161 8.47 -0.21 -11.24
C TRP A 161 9.04 -1.01 -10.07
N TRP A 162 9.97 -1.93 -10.33
CA TRP A 162 10.67 -2.66 -9.28
C TRP A 162 11.36 -1.74 -8.27
N ARG A 163 12.07 -0.71 -8.76
CA ARG A 163 12.74 0.28 -7.88
C ARG A 163 11.72 1.08 -7.07
N THR A 164 10.62 1.48 -7.70
CA THR A 164 9.56 2.26 -7.06
C THR A 164 8.84 1.44 -5.97
N GLU A 165 8.58 0.17 -6.22
CA GLU A 165 8.02 -0.79 -5.27
C GLU A 165 8.94 -0.97 -4.06
N LEU A 166 10.24 -1.18 -4.28
CA LEU A 166 11.21 -1.32 -3.20
C LEU A 166 11.31 -0.05 -2.36
N VAL A 167 11.50 1.12 -2.99
CA VAL A 167 11.61 2.40 -2.27
C VAL A 167 10.36 2.70 -1.47
N SER A 168 9.17 2.49 -2.05
CA SER A 168 7.91 2.72 -1.35
C SER A 168 7.70 1.73 -0.21
N SER A 169 8.15 0.48 -0.33
CA SER A 169 8.14 -0.52 0.75
C SER A 169 8.89 -0.04 1.99
N TYR A 170 10.12 0.47 1.84
CA TYR A 170 10.88 1.04 2.96
C TYR A 170 10.25 2.32 3.52
N LEU A 171 9.51 3.05 2.70
CA LEU A 171 8.85 4.29 3.09
C LEU A 171 7.56 4.05 3.89
N LEU A 172 6.91 2.89 3.74
CA LEU A 172 5.69 2.52 4.48
C LEU A 172 5.85 2.57 6.01
N PRO A 173 6.83 1.88 6.64
CA PRO A 173 7.03 1.96 8.09
C PRO A 173 7.45 3.38 8.53
N VAL A 174 8.11 4.14 7.66
CA VAL A 174 8.46 5.54 7.90
C VAL A 174 7.23 6.43 7.95
N ALA A 175 6.37 6.35 6.95
CA ALA A 175 5.11 7.08 6.91
C ALA A 175 4.17 6.64 8.06
N GLY A 176 4.11 5.34 8.34
CA GLY A 176 3.36 4.78 9.46
C GLY A 176 3.82 5.33 10.80
N THR A 177 5.14 5.36 11.05
CA THR A 177 5.68 5.94 12.30
C THR A 177 5.39 7.42 12.41
N MET A 178 5.41 8.18 11.30
CA MET A 178 5.00 9.58 11.33
C MET A 178 3.57 9.73 11.84
N LEU A 179 2.62 8.94 11.34
CA LEU A 179 1.23 8.95 11.83
C LEU A 179 1.16 8.55 13.32
N LEU A 180 1.84 7.47 13.69
CA LEU A 180 1.83 6.93 15.05
C LEU A 180 2.34 7.91 16.10
N ILE A 181 3.35 8.73 15.78
CA ILE A 181 3.88 9.75 16.72
C ILE A 181 2.81 10.77 17.12
N ASP A 182 1.86 11.09 16.25
CA ASP A 182 0.79 12.04 16.59
C ASP A 182 -0.34 11.39 17.40
N VAL A 183 -0.59 10.10 17.20
CA VAL A 183 -1.66 9.36 17.89
C VAL A 183 -1.23 8.81 19.25
N VAL A 184 0.01 8.34 19.38
CA VAL A 184 0.51 7.69 20.59
C VAL A 184 0.88 8.72 21.67
N ASN A 185 0.71 8.30 22.94
CA ASN A 185 1.11 9.07 24.12
C ASN A 185 2.57 9.54 24.05
N ARG A 186 2.82 10.74 24.61
CA ARG A 186 4.11 11.45 24.51
C ARG A 186 5.32 10.63 24.97
N GLN A 187 5.12 9.72 25.93
CA GLN A 187 6.15 8.84 26.49
C GLN A 187 6.83 7.94 25.44
N TYR A 188 6.10 7.46 24.41
CA TYR A 188 6.64 6.49 23.45
C TYR A 188 7.23 7.13 22.19
N ARG A 189 6.95 8.43 21.95
CA ARG A 189 7.31 9.13 20.70
C ARG A 189 8.81 9.10 20.39
N THR A 190 9.65 9.35 21.40
CA THR A 190 11.10 9.43 21.23
C THR A 190 11.68 8.09 20.80
N TRP A 191 11.23 7.01 21.42
CA TRP A 191 11.72 5.68 21.11
C TRP A 191 11.18 5.15 19.78
N LEU A 192 9.90 5.40 19.46
CA LEU A 192 9.33 5.10 18.13
C LEU A 192 10.12 5.81 17.01
N THR A 193 10.51 7.07 17.23
CA THR A 193 11.34 7.81 16.28
C THR A 193 12.73 7.18 16.11
N ARG A 194 13.35 6.70 17.19
CA ARG A 194 14.65 6.03 17.11
C ARG A 194 14.58 4.70 16.35
N LEU A 195 13.55 3.89 16.61
CA LEU A 195 13.32 2.67 15.85
C LEU A 195 13.09 2.96 14.37
N ASN A 196 12.35 4.02 14.05
CA ASN A 196 12.11 4.44 12.68
C ASN A 196 13.38 4.82 11.91
N ASN A 197 14.37 5.40 12.59
CA ASN A 197 15.62 5.78 11.95
C ASN A 197 16.38 4.56 11.38
N ILE A 198 16.14 3.35 11.90
CA ILE A 198 16.74 2.12 11.36
C ILE A 198 16.27 1.91 9.91
N PHE A 199 14.96 2.06 9.63
CA PHE A 199 14.43 1.92 8.27
C PHE A 199 14.92 3.02 7.33
N VAL A 200 15.09 4.25 7.84
CA VAL A 200 15.68 5.35 7.05
C VAL A 200 17.13 5.04 6.68
N VAL A 201 17.92 4.51 7.63
CA VAL A 201 19.31 4.10 7.37
C VAL A 201 19.36 2.94 6.37
N LEU A 202 18.50 1.92 6.52
CA LEU A 202 18.43 0.81 5.57
C LEU A 202 18.11 1.30 4.14
N LEU A 203 17.15 2.22 3.99
CA LEU A 203 16.84 2.83 2.70
C LEU A 203 18.02 3.60 2.12
N VAL A 204 18.68 4.45 2.91
CA VAL A 204 19.83 5.25 2.44
C VAL A 204 21.00 4.37 2.04
N VAL A 205 21.34 3.36 2.85
CA VAL A 205 22.42 2.41 2.55
C VAL A 205 22.07 1.60 1.30
N GLY A 206 20.82 1.15 1.17
CA GLY A 206 20.33 0.46 -0.03
C GLY A 206 20.52 1.30 -1.29
N ILE A 207 20.16 2.59 -1.24
CA ILE A 207 20.35 3.53 -2.37
C ILE A 207 21.84 3.73 -2.69
N ILE A 208 22.71 3.90 -1.70
CA ILE A 208 24.15 4.09 -1.93
C ILE A 208 24.74 2.87 -2.65
N ILE A 209 24.42 1.67 -2.19
CA ILE A 209 24.89 0.42 -2.82
C ILE A 209 24.31 0.27 -4.23
N GLU A 210 23.06 0.69 -4.43
CA GLU A 210 22.43 0.73 -5.74
C GLU A 210 23.15 1.66 -6.71
N MET A 211 23.59 2.83 -6.25
CA MET A 211 24.40 3.77 -7.03
C MET A 211 25.80 3.22 -7.38
N MET A 212 26.30 2.25 -6.61
CA MET A 212 27.55 1.53 -6.91
C MET A 212 27.36 0.41 -7.94
N GLY A 213 26.16 0.26 -8.52
CA GLY A 213 25.85 -0.74 -9.55
C GLY A 213 25.53 -2.14 -9.02
N GLN A 214 25.25 -2.26 -7.72
CA GLN A 214 24.85 -3.51 -7.07
C GLN A 214 23.34 -3.49 -6.78
N PHE A 215 22.72 -4.64 -6.51
CA PHE A 215 21.30 -4.74 -6.12
C PHE A 215 21.07 -4.37 -4.65
N GLY A 216 21.47 -3.16 -4.27
CA GLY A 216 21.49 -2.69 -2.87
C GLY A 216 20.12 -2.67 -2.20
N LEU A 217 19.09 -2.19 -2.89
CA LEU A 217 17.73 -2.12 -2.32
C LEU A 217 17.13 -3.51 -2.08
N TYR A 218 17.45 -4.46 -2.96
CA TYR A 218 17.02 -5.85 -2.83
C TYR A 218 17.78 -6.56 -1.70
N MET A 219 19.11 -6.42 -1.63
CA MET A 219 19.91 -7.02 -0.55
C MET A 219 19.49 -6.55 0.85
N MET A 220 19.10 -5.27 0.98
CA MET A 220 18.62 -4.71 2.25
C MET A 220 17.27 -5.28 2.71
N GLN A 221 16.55 -6.04 1.87
CA GLN A 221 15.31 -6.70 2.30
C GLN A 221 15.57 -7.77 3.36
N PHE A 222 16.73 -8.44 3.30
CA PHE A 222 17.10 -9.49 4.25
C PHE A 222 17.10 -9.01 5.71
N PRO A 223 17.77 -7.89 6.08
CA PRO A 223 17.63 -7.32 7.42
C PRO A 223 16.31 -6.56 7.65
N TYR A 224 15.64 -6.09 6.58
CA TYR A 224 14.39 -5.33 6.69
C TYR A 224 13.23 -6.16 7.24
N VAL A 225 12.99 -7.36 6.71
CA VAL A 225 11.87 -8.22 7.12
C VAL A 225 11.89 -8.55 8.63
N PRO A 226 12.99 -9.06 9.22
CA PRO A 226 13.05 -9.28 10.66
C PRO A 226 13.00 -7.96 11.45
N GLY A 227 13.58 -6.89 10.90
CA GLY A 227 13.46 -5.55 11.47
C GLY A 227 12.02 -5.07 11.58
N LEU A 228 11.21 -5.34 10.56
CA LEU A 228 9.79 -4.98 10.50
C LEU A 228 8.95 -5.79 11.50
N ALA A 229 9.27 -7.06 11.72
CA ALA A 229 8.64 -7.88 12.76
C ALA A 229 8.93 -7.34 14.19
N VAL A 230 10.20 -7.00 14.46
CA VAL A 230 10.62 -6.41 15.74
C VAL A 230 9.96 -5.05 15.93
N TRP A 231 10.01 -4.18 14.92
CA TRP A 231 9.36 -2.87 14.95
C TRP A 231 7.85 -3.00 15.18
N GLY A 232 7.16 -3.87 14.45
CA GLY A 232 5.72 -4.09 14.57
C GLY A 232 5.32 -4.50 15.98
N SER A 233 6.09 -5.39 16.61
CA SER A 233 5.86 -5.83 17.99
C SER A 233 5.96 -4.68 19.00
N TYR A 234 6.96 -3.82 18.81
CA TYR A 234 7.22 -2.67 19.66
C TYR A 234 6.19 -1.55 19.49
N VAL A 235 5.76 -1.29 18.25
CA VAL A 235 4.67 -0.37 17.95
C VAL A 235 3.34 -0.89 18.51
N ALA A 236 3.06 -2.18 18.35
CA ALA A 236 1.86 -2.82 18.89
C ALA A 236 1.81 -2.68 20.41
N TYR A 237 2.93 -2.88 21.10
CA TYR A 237 3.04 -2.64 22.55
C TYR A 237 2.72 -1.19 22.94
N ALA A 238 3.29 -0.22 22.21
CA ALA A 238 3.04 1.20 22.48
C ALA A 238 1.57 1.59 22.25
N LEU A 239 0.96 1.11 21.15
CA LEU A 239 -0.45 1.33 20.84
C LEU A 239 -1.37 0.67 21.86
N TRP A 240 -1.08 -0.58 22.26
CA TRP A 240 -1.86 -1.31 23.26
C TRP A 240 -1.85 -0.58 24.61
N LYS A 241 -0.68 -0.12 25.05
CA LYS A 241 -0.57 0.62 26.31
C LYS A 241 -1.22 2.01 26.23
N SER A 242 -1.15 2.66 25.07
CA SER A 242 -1.87 3.92 24.82
C SER A 242 -3.39 3.73 24.78
N SER A 243 -3.86 2.61 24.21
CA SER A 243 -5.28 2.22 24.19
C SER A 243 -5.80 1.95 25.61
N LYS A 244 -5.04 1.21 26.43
CA LYS A 244 -5.37 1.01 27.86
C LYS A 244 -5.44 2.30 28.67
N ALA A 245 -4.77 3.36 28.23
CA ALA A 245 -4.85 4.68 28.85
C ALA A 245 -6.08 5.50 28.40
N GLY A 246 -7.01 4.91 27.63
CA GLY A 246 -8.25 5.55 27.18
C GLY A 246 -8.18 6.20 25.80
N ASN A 247 -7.08 6.04 25.05
CA ASN A 247 -6.94 6.63 23.72
C ASN A 247 -7.62 5.77 22.63
N LYS A 248 -8.85 6.15 22.24
CA LYS A 248 -9.66 5.45 21.21
C LYS A 248 -8.92 5.32 19.86
N HIS A 249 -8.20 6.36 19.44
CA HIS A 249 -7.42 6.38 18.20
C HIS A 249 -6.27 5.37 18.19
N ALA A 250 -5.62 5.14 19.33
CA ALA A 250 -4.58 4.13 19.45
C ALA A 250 -5.15 2.70 19.35
N ALA A 251 -6.38 2.48 19.80
CA ALA A 251 -7.05 1.19 19.70
C ALA A 251 -7.37 0.83 18.24
N SER A 252 -7.90 1.78 17.46
CA SER A 252 -8.22 1.53 16.04
C SER A 252 -6.96 1.34 15.20
N LEU A 253 -5.89 2.12 15.42
CA LEU A 253 -4.61 1.88 14.74
C LEU A 253 -3.94 0.57 15.14
N LEU A 254 -4.16 0.08 16.37
CA LEU A 254 -3.64 -1.24 16.78
C LEU A 254 -4.26 -2.34 15.92
N ILE A 255 -5.57 -2.29 15.67
CA ILE A 255 -6.26 -3.26 14.81
C ILE A 255 -5.66 -3.22 13.41
N SER A 256 -5.46 -2.03 12.84
CA SER A 256 -4.86 -1.89 11.51
C SER A 256 -3.43 -2.46 11.48
N LEU A 257 -2.60 -2.14 12.47
CA LEU A 257 -1.23 -2.61 12.55
C LEU A 257 -1.14 -4.14 12.63
N LEU A 258 -2.00 -4.76 13.44
CA LEU A 258 -2.04 -6.22 13.63
C LEU A 258 -2.42 -6.99 12.35
N ILE A 259 -2.95 -6.32 11.34
CA ILE A 259 -3.29 -6.93 10.04
C ILE A 259 -2.27 -6.52 8.97
N ILE A 260 -1.95 -5.23 8.87
CA ILE A 260 -1.02 -4.70 7.85
C ILE A 260 0.38 -5.29 8.01
N VAL A 261 0.92 -5.34 9.23
CA VAL A 261 2.30 -5.77 9.46
C VAL A 261 2.47 -7.26 9.16
N PRO A 262 1.63 -8.18 9.68
CA PRO A 262 1.79 -9.60 9.35
C PRO A 262 1.60 -9.91 7.86
N LEU A 263 0.61 -9.29 7.21
CA LEU A 263 0.41 -9.48 5.76
C LEU A 263 1.61 -8.94 4.95
N GLY A 264 2.15 -7.78 5.34
CA GLY A 264 3.37 -7.24 4.73
C GLY A 264 4.60 -8.13 4.91
N ILE A 265 4.74 -8.80 6.05
CA ILE A 265 5.83 -9.78 6.28
C ILE A 265 5.63 -11.01 5.40
N ILE A 266 4.41 -11.55 5.34
CA ILE A 266 4.10 -12.73 4.51
C ILE A 266 4.42 -12.43 3.05
N ASP A 267 3.98 -11.28 2.55
CA ASP A 267 4.22 -10.87 1.18
C ASP A 267 5.71 -10.60 0.90
N ALA A 268 6.43 -9.95 1.83
CA ALA A 268 7.86 -9.74 1.68
C ALA A 268 8.66 -11.05 1.66
N LEU A 269 8.26 -12.03 2.48
CA LEU A 269 8.85 -13.38 2.46
C LEU A 269 8.49 -14.13 1.18
N ALA A 270 7.25 -14.02 0.72
CA ALA A 270 6.80 -14.63 -0.52
C ALA A 270 7.58 -14.09 -1.72
N PHE A 271 7.85 -12.78 -1.74
CA PHE A 271 8.70 -12.12 -2.72
C PHE A 271 10.16 -12.58 -2.65
N GLN A 272 10.73 -12.65 -1.44
CA GLN A 272 12.14 -12.99 -1.25
C GLN A 272 12.45 -14.45 -1.60
N TYR A 273 11.56 -15.38 -1.26
CA TYR A 273 11.74 -16.82 -1.45
C TYR A 273 11.01 -17.37 -2.68
N ARG A 274 10.37 -16.53 -3.49
CA ARG A 274 9.54 -16.91 -4.65
C ARG A 274 8.55 -18.04 -4.30
N LEU A 275 7.80 -17.88 -3.20
CA LEU A 275 6.92 -18.94 -2.68
C LEU A 275 5.67 -19.18 -3.53
N TYR A 276 5.24 -18.20 -4.32
CA TYR A 276 4.05 -18.29 -5.17
C TYR A 276 4.42 -18.07 -6.63
N GLU A 277 3.90 -18.93 -7.52
CA GLU A 277 4.05 -18.81 -8.98
C GLU A 277 3.30 -17.58 -9.54
N GLY A 278 2.22 -17.16 -8.87
CA GLY A 278 1.54 -15.90 -9.13
C GLY A 278 1.90 -14.87 -8.06
N GLN A 279 2.41 -13.71 -8.46
CA GLN A 279 2.71 -12.58 -7.57
C GLN A 279 1.43 -11.91 -7.05
N THR A 280 0.61 -12.66 -6.30
CA THR A 280 -0.58 -12.11 -5.62
C THR A 280 -0.17 -11.70 -4.22
N PHE A 281 -0.10 -10.39 -3.97
CA PHE A 281 0.11 -9.86 -2.63
C PHE A 281 -1.23 -9.74 -1.89
N PHE A 282 -1.23 -10.09 -0.61
CA PHE A 282 -2.40 -9.96 0.28
C PHE A 282 -2.45 -8.61 1.01
N THR A 283 -1.32 -7.91 1.07
CA THR A 283 -1.15 -6.58 1.69
C THR A 283 -2.13 -5.53 1.15
N PRO A 284 -2.54 -5.51 -0.13
CA PRO A 284 -3.58 -4.58 -0.59
C PRO A 284 -4.89 -4.66 0.21
N PHE A 285 -5.30 -5.85 0.68
CA PHE A 285 -6.51 -5.98 1.51
C PHE A 285 -6.35 -5.39 2.91
N SER A 286 -5.12 -5.28 3.40
CA SER A 286 -4.88 -4.71 4.73
C SER A 286 -5.29 -3.23 4.81
N ILE A 287 -5.41 -2.52 3.68
CA ILE A 287 -5.79 -1.11 3.66
C ILE A 287 -7.18 -0.87 4.26
N TYR A 288 -8.12 -1.80 4.09
CA TYR A 288 -9.49 -1.64 4.61
C TYR A 288 -9.51 -1.50 6.13
N THR A 289 -8.48 -2.01 6.81
CA THR A 289 -8.34 -1.91 8.25
C THR A 289 -8.00 -0.49 8.71
N ILE A 290 -7.40 0.35 7.85
CA ILE A 290 -7.22 1.80 8.11
C ILE A 290 -8.59 2.51 8.17
N GLY A 291 -9.61 1.95 7.51
CA GLY A 291 -10.99 2.43 7.59
C GLY A 291 -11.50 2.55 9.03
N PHE A 292 -11.14 1.63 9.93
CA PHE A 292 -11.49 1.73 11.35
C PHE A 292 -10.94 3.00 12.01
N PHE A 293 -9.71 3.38 11.68
CA PHE A 293 -9.10 4.61 12.18
C PHE A 293 -9.79 5.85 11.61
N ILE A 294 -10.10 5.85 10.31
CA ILE A 294 -10.84 6.94 9.65
C ILE A 294 -12.23 7.12 10.27
N ILE A 295 -12.97 6.03 10.50
CA ILE A 295 -14.29 6.08 11.14
C ILE A 295 -14.18 6.67 12.55
N GLN A 296 -13.18 6.29 13.35
CA GLN A 296 -12.97 6.88 14.68
C GLN A 296 -12.67 8.38 14.61
N LEU A 297 -11.89 8.84 13.62
CA LEU A 297 -11.66 10.27 13.40
C LEU A 297 -12.96 11.03 13.08
N ILE A 298 -13.87 10.41 12.31
CA ILE A 298 -15.16 10.99 11.97
C ILE A 298 -16.09 11.05 13.18
N LEU A 299 -16.17 9.95 13.94
CA LEU A 299 -17.01 9.86 15.14
C LEU A 299 -16.59 10.89 16.19
N ASP A 300 -15.30 11.00 16.50
CA ASP A 300 -14.81 11.98 17.48
C ASP A 300 -15.01 13.43 17.00
N ARG A 301 -15.09 13.67 15.69
CA ARG A 301 -15.47 14.99 15.17
C ARG A 301 -16.96 15.26 15.36
N ALA A 302 -17.82 14.28 15.08
CA ALA A 302 -19.25 14.42 15.28
C ALA A 302 -19.61 14.63 16.77
N GLU A 303 -18.91 13.96 17.70
CA GLU A 303 -19.05 14.19 19.15
C GLU A 303 -18.67 15.63 19.53
N ALA A 304 -17.54 16.14 19.02
CA ALA A 304 -17.10 17.51 19.29
C ALA A 304 -18.06 18.58 18.74
N GLU A 305 -18.63 18.35 17.55
CA GLU A 305 -19.64 19.25 16.98
C GLU A 305 -20.93 19.27 17.81
N ARG A 306 -21.39 18.12 18.30
CA ARG A 306 -22.56 18.04 19.19
C ARG A 306 -22.34 18.83 20.48
N GLN A 307 -21.18 18.67 21.12
CA GLN A 307 -20.85 19.42 22.34
C GLN A 307 -20.83 20.93 22.10
N LEU A 308 -20.30 21.38 20.96
CA LEU A 308 -20.30 22.79 20.60
C LEU A 308 -21.71 23.33 20.36
N LEU A 309 -22.60 22.54 19.74
CA LEU A 309 -24.01 22.90 19.55
C LEU A 309 -24.77 22.98 20.87
N GLU A 310 -24.55 22.02 21.77
CA GLU A 310 -25.14 22.05 23.12
C GLU A 310 -24.70 23.31 23.88
N HIS A 311 -23.40 23.60 23.92
CA HIS A 311 -22.89 24.82 24.57
C HIS A 311 -23.44 26.10 23.94
N ALA A 312 -23.54 26.17 22.61
CA ALA A 312 -24.12 27.33 21.94
C ALA A 312 -25.60 27.53 22.33
N SER A 313 -26.38 26.45 22.38
CA SER A 313 -27.79 26.52 22.78
C SER A 313 -27.97 26.99 24.23
N THR A 314 -27.15 26.50 25.17
CA THR A 314 -27.17 26.94 26.57
C THR A 314 -26.78 28.41 26.70
N LEU A 315 -25.76 28.86 25.95
CA LEU A 315 -25.34 30.27 25.93
C LEU A 315 -26.45 31.18 25.37
N GLU A 316 -27.17 30.76 24.34
CA GLU A 316 -28.31 31.51 23.82
C GLU A 316 -29.43 31.66 24.86
N GLU A 317 -29.74 30.60 25.59
CA GLU A 317 -30.72 30.64 26.69
C GLU A 317 -30.29 31.59 27.81
N GLU A 318 -29.03 31.52 28.26
CA GLU A 318 -28.48 32.41 29.28
C GLU A 318 -28.49 33.88 28.83
N VAL A 319 -28.13 34.15 27.57
CA VAL A 319 -28.15 35.52 27.02
C VAL A 319 -29.58 36.06 26.96
N VAL A 320 -30.56 35.24 26.58
CA VAL A 320 -31.98 35.64 26.61
C VAL A 320 -32.44 35.94 28.03
N GLU A 321 -32.03 35.13 29.01
CA GLU A 321 -32.37 35.36 30.42
C GLU A 321 -31.73 36.64 30.96
N VAL A 322 -30.43 36.84 30.71
CA VAL A 322 -29.71 38.05 31.12
C VAL A 322 -30.31 39.29 30.45
N ARG A 323 -30.69 39.20 29.17
CA ARG A 323 -31.36 40.31 28.47
C ARG A 323 -32.70 40.64 29.12
N LYS A 324 -33.52 39.65 29.46
CA LYS A 324 -34.78 39.87 30.22
C LYS A 324 -34.51 40.50 31.59
N ARG A 325 -33.48 40.06 32.30
CA ARG A 325 -33.08 40.66 33.59
C ARG A 325 -32.56 42.09 33.42
N MET A 326 -31.89 42.43 32.32
CA MET A 326 -31.42 43.78 32.01
C MET A 326 -32.54 44.74 31.57
N GLU A 327 -33.67 44.21 31.11
CA GLU A 327 -34.87 44.99 30.79
C GLU A 327 -35.62 45.47 32.03
N ILE A 328 -35.32 44.91 33.21
CA ILE A 328 -35.94 45.28 34.49
C ILE A 328 -34.86 45.87 35.40
N ASP A 329 -35.08 47.06 35.94
CA ASP A 329 -34.15 47.68 36.88
C ASP A 329 -34.22 46.93 38.24
N PRO A 330 -33.11 46.37 38.73
CA PRO A 330 -33.09 45.59 39.97
C PRO A 330 -33.39 46.41 41.23
N LEU A 331 -33.23 47.73 41.22
CA LEU A 331 -33.48 48.60 42.38
C LEU A 331 -34.94 49.07 42.48
N THR A 332 -35.61 49.24 41.34
CA THR A 332 -36.96 49.81 41.29
C THR A 332 -38.02 48.80 40.87
N GLY A 333 -37.63 47.66 40.27
CA GLY A 333 -38.54 46.68 39.69
C GLY A 333 -39.30 47.19 38.46
N ILE A 334 -38.97 48.40 37.99
CA ILE A 334 -39.58 49.05 36.83
C ILE A 334 -38.74 48.74 35.60
N TYR A 335 -39.38 48.72 34.42
CA TYR A 335 -38.69 48.46 33.17
C TYR A 335 -37.67 49.56 32.84
N ASN A 336 -36.47 49.12 32.47
CA ASN A 336 -35.33 49.95 32.11
C ASN A 336 -35.48 50.52 30.68
N ARG A 337 -34.76 51.61 30.39
CA ARG A 337 -34.57 52.21 29.05
C ARG A 337 -34.29 51.19 27.94
N ASN A 338 -33.67 50.06 28.27
CA ASN A 338 -33.36 49.02 27.29
C ASN A 338 -34.60 48.35 26.68
N ARG A 339 -35.78 48.48 27.31
CA ARG A 339 -37.07 47.99 26.80
C ARG A 339 -37.78 48.96 25.84
N PHE A 340 -37.35 50.22 25.76
CA PHE A 340 -38.01 51.23 24.92
C PHE A 340 -38.08 50.86 23.42
N PRO A 341 -37.01 50.32 22.79
CA PRO A 341 -37.03 50.01 21.37
C PRO A 341 -37.98 48.86 20.99
N SER A 342 -38.20 47.90 21.90
CA SER A 342 -39.15 46.80 21.70
C SER A 342 -40.59 47.24 21.93
N ALA A 343 -40.84 48.11 22.90
CA ALA A 343 -42.18 48.64 23.21
C ALA A 343 -42.73 49.64 22.17
N MET A 344 -41.90 50.19 21.28
CA MET A 344 -42.34 51.07 20.17
C MET A 344 -42.62 50.32 18.85
N ARG A 345 -42.44 48.99 18.83
CA ARG A 345 -42.70 48.15 17.64
C ARG A 345 -44.01 47.34 17.72
N ASP A 346 -44.60 47.24 18.90
CA ASP A 346 -45.98 46.79 19.13
C ASP A 346 -46.92 48.00 19.05
#